data_AF-A0A829D296-F1
#
_entry.id   AF-A0A829D296-F1
#
_cell.length_a   1.000
_cell.length_b   1.000
_cell.length_c   1.000
_cell.angle_alpha   90.00
_cell.angle_beta   90.00
_cell.angle_gamma   90.00
#
_symmetry.space_group_name_H-M   'P 1'
#
loop_
_entity.id
_entity.type
_entity.pdbx_description
1 polymer ?
#
loop_
_entity_poly.entity_id
_entity_poly.type
_entity_poly.pdbx_seq_one_letter_code
_entity_poly.pdbx_strand_id
1 'polypeptide(L)'
;MRFLSQIPIGKILLNEFLEIKLRINMKLTIGSIYISSNSDTRVFLSEKDDTPPIRIWELSDFLMSIRFYEYRVTITEVVVGFVSLSNINFLEYFPSVQSLWILTSNIKDFSALSLITNLKKLKIDRVSAGLGDVLLHLRNLEEIFLDHWVQGAENIFELKKLKNVSLRGCAFENLKGMMDWRDLKHLWLHGGKIVSLTGIPSNIESLRLTRIPSIRSLDGLSSCFSLLDLRVDSCKKIISLNGIENCIALNILSMIGLKLESLEPIRNLKRLEYVVFAGGTRISNRVDVLYNLPLLRELIAPKQAHLDLSQFPEGCSVRVVN
;
A
#
# COMPACT_ATOMS: atom_id res chain seq x y z
N MET A 1 13.62 27.49 1.97
CA MET A 1 13.26 27.52 3.40
C MET A 1 14.53 27.58 4.24
N ARG A 2 15.02 28.80 4.53
CA ARG A 2 16.14 29.09 5.44
C ARG A 2 15.54 29.58 6.77
N PHE A 3 15.13 28.68 7.67
CA PHE A 3 14.78 29.03 9.06
C PHE A 3 14.76 27.77 9.93
N LEU A 4 15.90 27.10 10.10
CA LEU A 4 16.03 26.00 11.08
C LEU A 4 17.41 25.95 11.77
N SER A 5 18.25 26.98 11.60
CA SER A 5 19.65 26.93 12.05
C SER A 5 19.94 27.57 13.40
N GLN A 6 18.98 28.18 14.11
CA GLN A 6 19.28 28.86 15.38
C GLN A 6 18.11 28.84 16.36
N ILE A 7 17.84 27.68 16.98
CA ILE A 7 17.18 27.66 18.30
C ILE A 7 17.97 26.67 19.18
N PRO A 8 18.53 27.11 20.32
CA PRO A 8 19.14 26.19 21.27
C PRO A 8 18.01 25.47 22.03
N ILE A 9 17.76 24.20 21.70
CA ILE A 9 16.66 23.42 22.29
C ILE A 9 17.20 22.62 23.48
N GLY A 10 17.26 23.22 24.66
CA GLY A 10 17.53 22.47 25.90
C GLY A 10 16.34 21.58 26.26
N LYS A 11 16.60 20.56 27.10
CA LYS A 11 15.63 19.66 27.78
C LYS A 11 14.31 20.30 28.27
N ILE A 12 14.30 21.62 28.42
CA ILE A 12 13.21 22.46 28.92
C ILE A 12 11.97 22.42 28.00
N LEU A 13 12.14 22.40 26.67
CA LEU A 13 11.00 22.47 25.73
C LEU A 13 10.09 21.24 25.75
N LEU A 14 10.62 20.04 26.04
CA LEU A 14 9.78 18.84 26.13
C LEU A 14 8.97 18.84 27.42
N ASN A 15 9.60 19.15 28.55
CA ASN A 15 8.89 19.22 29.84
C ASN A 15 7.80 20.30 29.81
N GLU A 16 8.10 21.50 29.30
CA GLU A 16 7.10 22.56 29.13
C GLU A 16 5.98 22.16 28.16
N PHE A 17 6.31 21.54 27.02
CA PHE A 17 5.29 21.06 26.08
C PHE A 17 4.38 19.97 26.69
N LEU A 18 4.95 19.04 27.46
CA LEU A 18 4.22 17.97 28.15
C LEU A 18 3.42 18.50 29.35
N GLU A 19 3.86 19.59 29.97
CA GLU A 19 3.11 20.26 31.03
C GLU A 19 1.86 20.97 30.52
N ILE A 20 1.90 21.49 29.28
CA ILE A 20 0.88 22.38 28.70
C ILE A 20 -0.29 21.62 28.04
N LYS A 21 -0.18 20.32 27.73
CA LYS A 21 -1.19 19.61 26.93
C LYS A 21 -1.96 18.48 27.65
N LEU A 22 -3.28 18.58 27.57
CA LEU A 22 -4.27 17.52 27.83
C LEU A 22 -4.19 16.45 26.74
N ARG A 23 -4.70 15.23 27.00
CA ARG A 23 -4.67 14.03 26.12
C ARG A 23 -4.84 14.35 24.62
N ILE A 24 -3.73 14.48 23.90
CA ILE A 24 -3.71 14.68 22.44
C ILE A 24 -3.00 13.49 21.79
N ASN A 25 -3.52 13.05 20.65
CA ASN A 25 -2.94 11.98 19.85
C ASN A 25 -1.72 12.50 19.10
N MET A 26 -0.56 11.93 19.38
CA MET A 26 0.71 12.37 18.83
C MET A 26 1.26 11.38 17.80
N LYS A 27 2.10 11.91 16.91
CA LYS A 27 2.94 11.18 15.96
C LYS A 27 4.40 11.26 16.40
N LEU A 28 5.02 10.10 16.56
CA LEU A 28 6.44 9.95 16.83
C LEU A 28 7.17 9.57 15.53
N THR A 29 8.16 10.35 15.13
CA THR A 29 9.05 10.01 14.02
C THR A 29 10.46 9.83 14.54
N ILE A 30 11.03 8.65 14.35
CA ILE A 30 12.39 8.30 14.71
C ILE A 30 13.17 8.17 13.40
N GLY A 31 14.15 9.03 13.18
CA GLY A 31 14.88 9.03 11.92
C GLY A 31 16.04 10.00 11.81
N SER A 32 16.85 9.80 10.77
CA SER A 32 17.84 10.77 10.33
C SER A 32 17.21 11.72 9.31
N ILE A 33 17.26 13.03 9.55
CA ILE A 33 16.87 14.04 8.54
C ILE A 33 17.93 14.14 7.41
N TYR A 34 19.14 13.64 7.66
CA TYR A 34 20.29 13.77 6.76
C TYR A 34 20.90 12.42 6.45
N ILE A 35 20.90 12.04 5.17
CA ILE A 35 21.80 11.01 4.62
C ILE A 35 23.20 11.64 4.52
N SER A 36 23.81 11.95 5.66
CA SER A 36 25.25 12.17 5.75
C SER A 36 25.82 11.14 6.72
N SER A 37 27.07 10.76 6.50
CA SER A 37 27.77 9.66 7.16
C SER A 37 27.90 9.78 8.69
N ASN A 38 27.46 10.90 9.28
CA ASN A 38 27.55 11.21 10.71
C ASN A 38 26.16 11.55 11.31
N SER A 39 25.08 10.90 10.86
CA SER A 39 23.73 11.22 11.33
C SER A 39 23.38 10.49 12.63
N ASP A 40 23.44 11.21 13.75
CA ASP A 40 22.85 10.78 15.02
C ASP A 40 21.35 10.48 14.83
N THR A 41 20.86 9.39 15.41
CA THR A 41 19.45 8.98 15.31
C THR A 41 18.59 9.98 16.09
N ARG A 42 17.79 10.79 15.39
CA ARG A 42 16.95 11.82 16.03
C ARG A 42 15.51 11.37 16.21
N VAL A 43 14.86 11.96 17.20
CA VAL A 43 13.44 11.77 17.48
C VAL A 43 12.69 13.08 17.26
N PHE A 44 11.54 12.99 16.62
CA PHE A 44 10.66 14.10 16.36
C PHE A 44 9.27 13.75 16.85
N LEU A 45 8.65 14.69 17.55
CA LEU A 45 7.30 14.54 18.04
C LEU A 45 6.44 15.66 17.43
N SER A 46 5.34 15.31 16.77
CA SER A 46 4.38 16.28 16.24
C SER A 46 2.96 15.86 16.61
N GLU A 47 2.03 16.81 16.60
CA GLU A 47 0.62 16.43 16.50
C GLU A 47 0.39 15.74 15.14
N LYS A 48 -0.69 14.97 15.02
CA LYS A 48 -1.04 14.35 13.73
C LYS A 48 -1.28 15.37 12.62
N ASP A 49 -1.65 16.59 13.00
CA ASP A 49 -1.92 17.72 12.12
C ASP A 49 -0.70 18.67 12.07
N ASP A 50 -0.48 19.34 10.93
CA ASP A 50 0.69 20.12 10.47
C ASP A 50 1.28 21.14 11.48
N THR A 51 1.73 20.64 12.62
CA THR A 51 2.41 21.38 13.67
C THR A 51 3.91 21.21 13.51
N PRO A 52 4.71 22.27 13.78
CA PRO A 52 6.15 22.16 13.78
C PRO A 52 6.61 21.05 14.74
N PRO A 53 7.46 20.11 14.30
CA PRO A 53 7.89 19.01 15.16
C PRO A 53 8.75 19.52 16.31
N ILE A 54 8.49 18.99 17.50
CA ILE A 54 9.37 19.12 18.65
C ILE A 54 10.53 18.17 18.42
N ARG A 55 11.73 18.75 18.40
CA ARG A 55 12.96 18.00 18.13
C ARG A 55 13.57 17.50 19.44
N ILE A 56 13.84 16.20 19.50
CA ILE A 56 14.59 15.54 20.57
C ILE A 56 15.75 14.79 19.91
N TRP A 57 16.96 14.91 20.45
CA TRP A 57 18.12 14.37 19.73
C TRP A 57 18.36 12.89 19.97
N GLU A 58 18.09 12.35 21.15
CA GLU A 58 18.35 10.95 21.47
C GLU A 58 17.06 10.20 21.80
N LEU A 59 16.93 8.96 21.31
CA LEU A 59 15.79 8.10 21.63
C LEU A 59 15.76 7.76 23.12
N SER A 60 16.91 7.53 23.74
CA SER A 60 17.00 7.27 25.18
C SER A 60 16.49 8.45 26.02
N ASP A 61 16.87 9.69 25.67
CA ASP A 61 16.39 10.90 26.35
C ASP A 61 14.88 11.09 26.19
N PHE A 62 14.34 10.80 25.01
CA PHE A 62 12.89 10.81 24.79
C PHE A 62 12.19 9.77 25.66
N LEU A 63 12.68 8.53 25.68
CA LEU A 63 12.09 7.44 26.46
C LEU A 63 12.16 7.70 27.97
N MET A 64 13.27 8.28 28.45
CA MET A 64 13.36 8.72 29.85
C MET A 64 12.31 9.77 30.15
N SER A 65 12.15 10.76 29.26
CA SER A 65 11.19 11.84 29.46
C SER A 65 9.75 11.32 29.45
N ILE A 66 9.37 10.50 28.46
CA ILE A 66 7.99 10.04 28.32
C ILE A 66 7.54 9.14 29.47
N ARG A 67 8.45 8.37 30.09
CA ARG A 67 8.16 7.58 31.31
C ARG A 67 7.66 8.44 32.46
N PHE A 68 8.11 9.69 32.59
CA PHE A 68 7.62 10.60 33.63
C PHE A 68 6.24 11.20 33.32
N TYR A 69 5.82 11.23 32.06
CA TYR A 69 4.58 11.88 31.59
C TYR A 69 3.60 10.91 30.91
N GLU A 70 3.71 9.61 31.19
CA GLU A 70 2.98 8.53 30.51
C GLU A 70 1.46 8.77 30.46
N TYR A 71 0.89 9.45 31.47
CA TYR A 71 -0.54 9.76 31.55
C TYR A 71 -1.01 10.94 30.69
N ARG A 72 -0.10 11.74 30.12
CA ARG A 72 -0.44 12.97 29.37
C ARG A 72 -0.35 12.81 27.86
N VAL A 73 0.48 11.88 27.37
CA VAL A 73 0.74 11.71 25.93
C VAL A 73 0.25 10.37 25.44
N THR A 74 -0.50 10.39 24.33
CA THR A 74 -0.87 9.17 23.62
C THR A 74 -0.20 9.14 22.26
N ILE A 75 0.84 8.30 22.13
CA ILE A 75 1.47 8.05 20.83
C ILE A 75 0.60 7.07 20.06
N THR A 76 0.04 7.53 18.94
CA THR A 76 -0.87 6.71 18.11
C THR A 76 -0.29 6.41 16.73
N GLU A 77 0.73 7.13 16.32
CA GLU A 77 1.47 6.88 15.08
C GLU A 77 2.97 6.88 15.36
N VAL A 78 3.67 5.89 14.82
CA VAL A 78 5.13 5.79 14.88
C VAL A 78 5.67 5.61 13.47
N VAL A 79 6.68 6.40 13.11
CA VAL A 79 7.45 6.26 11.88
C VAL A 79 8.92 6.02 12.23
N VAL A 80 9.52 4.97 11.70
CA VAL A 80 10.94 4.61 11.91
C VAL A 80 11.65 4.68 10.57
N GLY A 81 12.35 5.78 10.28
CA GLY A 81 12.96 6.04 8.98
C GLY A 81 14.47 6.21 9.02
N PHE A 82 15.21 5.43 8.22
CA PHE A 82 16.66 5.62 8.00
C PHE A 82 17.48 5.71 9.31
N VAL A 83 17.31 4.72 10.19
CA VAL A 83 18.05 4.57 11.45
C VAL A 83 18.86 3.28 11.49
N SER A 84 19.89 3.25 12.33
CA SER A 84 20.71 2.06 12.63
C SER A 84 20.09 1.15 13.70
N LEU A 85 18.84 1.40 14.12
CA LEU A 85 18.13 0.51 15.04
C LEU A 85 18.02 -0.90 14.46
N SER A 86 18.35 -1.90 15.27
CA SER A 86 18.21 -3.32 14.94
C SER A 86 16.91 -3.94 15.43
N ASN A 87 16.19 -3.26 16.35
CA ASN A 87 14.93 -3.69 16.92
C ASN A 87 14.00 -2.49 17.17
N ILE A 88 12.76 -2.79 17.53
CA ILE A 88 11.69 -1.83 17.83
C ILE A 88 11.16 -1.99 19.26
N ASN A 89 12.01 -2.41 20.21
CA ASN A 89 11.58 -2.73 21.58
C ASN A 89 11.03 -1.52 22.34
N PHE A 90 11.43 -0.30 21.94
CA PHE A 90 10.84 0.93 22.47
C PHE A 90 9.31 1.03 22.28
N LEU A 91 8.71 0.20 21.42
CA LEU A 91 7.26 0.14 21.27
C LEU A 91 6.55 -0.37 22.54
N GLU A 92 7.27 -1.00 23.47
CA GLU A 92 6.73 -1.37 24.78
C GLU A 92 6.20 -0.16 25.57
N TYR A 93 6.75 1.04 25.33
CA TYR A 93 6.30 2.29 25.96
C TYR A 93 5.06 2.89 25.27
N PHE A 94 4.63 2.35 24.13
CA PHE A 94 3.59 2.94 23.29
C PHE A 94 2.45 1.95 22.94
N PRO A 95 1.75 1.37 23.94
CA PRO A 95 0.69 0.37 23.70
C PRO A 95 -0.54 0.92 22.96
N SER A 96 -0.66 2.25 22.84
CA SER A 96 -1.74 2.94 22.12
C SER A 96 -1.48 3.14 20.63
N VAL A 97 -0.35 2.66 20.10
CA VAL A 97 0.00 2.81 18.68
C VAL A 97 -1.04 2.12 17.80
N GLN A 98 -1.55 2.88 16.83
CA GLN A 98 -2.54 2.42 15.85
C GLN A 98 -1.95 2.39 14.42
N SER A 99 -0.88 3.14 14.16
CA SER A 99 -0.19 3.17 12.88
C SER A 99 1.32 3.09 13.07
N LEU A 100 1.96 2.12 12.41
CA LEU A 100 3.41 1.94 12.44
C LEU A 100 3.93 1.87 11.01
N TRP A 101 4.94 2.70 10.71
CA TRP A 101 5.65 2.68 9.44
C TRP A 101 7.15 2.52 9.68
N ILE A 102 7.75 1.45 9.16
CA ILE A 102 9.18 1.18 9.22
C ILE A 102 9.76 1.34 7.80
N LEU A 103 10.68 2.28 7.59
CA LEU A 103 11.31 2.59 6.29
C LEU A 103 12.78 2.15 6.19
N THR A 104 13.23 1.28 7.10
CA THR A 104 14.62 0.84 7.20
C THR A 104 14.71 -0.69 7.16
N SER A 105 15.75 -1.20 6.49
CA SER A 105 16.07 -2.62 6.44
C SER A 105 16.88 -3.09 7.65
N ASN A 106 17.19 -2.21 8.61
CA ASN A 106 18.07 -2.56 9.73
C ASN A 106 17.34 -3.32 10.84
N ILE A 107 16.02 -3.24 10.92
CA ILE A 107 15.23 -3.99 11.91
C ILE A 107 15.30 -5.49 11.60
N LYS A 108 15.77 -6.25 12.58
CA LYS A 108 15.88 -7.72 12.54
C LYS A 108 14.95 -8.42 13.51
N ASP A 109 14.58 -7.73 14.60
CA ASP A 109 13.67 -8.23 15.61
C ASP A 109 12.35 -7.45 15.58
N PHE A 110 11.27 -8.16 15.27
CA PHE A 110 9.89 -7.64 15.21
C PHE A 110 9.04 -8.10 16.40
N SER A 111 9.62 -8.76 17.40
CA SER A 111 8.88 -9.32 18.56
C SER A 111 8.02 -8.28 19.28
N ALA A 112 8.48 -7.03 19.38
CA ALA A 112 7.73 -5.95 20.02
C ALA A 112 6.41 -5.59 19.31
N LEU A 113 6.17 -6.05 18.06
CA LEU A 113 4.85 -5.93 17.42
C LEU A 113 3.76 -6.65 18.22
N SER A 114 4.11 -7.74 18.92
CA SER A 114 3.16 -8.47 19.78
C SER A 114 2.62 -7.63 20.94
N LEU A 115 3.30 -6.55 21.32
CA LEU A 115 2.94 -5.68 22.44
C LEU A 115 1.91 -4.60 22.04
N ILE A 116 1.84 -4.24 20.76
CA ILE A 116 0.99 -3.15 20.25
C ILE A 116 -0.25 -3.67 19.50
N THR A 117 -1.07 -4.45 20.20
CA THR A 117 -2.23 -5.17 19.63
C THR A 117 -3.40 -4.27 19.16
N ASN A 118 -3.34 -2.97 19.46
CA ASN A 118 -4.26 -1.94 18.94
C ASN A 118 -3.92 -1.47 17.52
N LEU A 119 -2.85 -2.02 16.92
CA LEU A 119 -2.40 -1.62 15.59
C LEU A 119 -3.46 -1.86 14.53
N LYS A 120 -3.79 -0.80 13.78
CA LYS A 120 -4.70 -0.83 12.64
C LYS A 120 -3.97 -0.74 11.31
N LYS A 121 -2.79 -0.10 11.28
CA LYS A 121 -2.01 0.12 10.06
C LYS A 121 -0.55 -0.28 10.29
N LEU A 122 -0.04 -1.18 9.46
CA LEU A 122 1.35 -1.62 9.49
C LEU A 122 1.97 -1.47 8.10
N LYS A 123 3.03 -0.68 7.99
CA LYS A 123 3.83 -0.58 6.77
C LYS A 123 5.28 -0.92 7.09
N ILE A 124 5.84 -1.90 6.41
CA ILE A 124 7.24 -2.26 6.54
C ILE A 124 7.87 -2.22 5.13
N ASP A 125 8.62 -1.15 4.85
CA ASP A 125 9.48 -1.09 3.69
C ASP A 125 10.74 -1.92 3.96
N ARG A 126 11.18 -2.69 2.97
CA ARG A 126 12.39 -3.50 3.01
C ARG A 126 12.46 -4.44 4.22
N VAL A 127 11.44 -5.30 4.36
CA VAL A 127 11.44 -6.37 5.38
C VAL A 127 12.70 -7.24 5.18
N SER A 128 13.59 -7.27 6.17
CA SER A 128 14.92 -7.86 6.01
C SER A 128 15.19 -9.06 6.92
N ALA A 129 14.19 -9.44 7.72
CA ALA A 129 14.19 -10.59 8.63
C ALA A 129 12.79 -11.22 8.67
N GLY A 130 12.69 -12.45 9.16
CA GLY A 130 11.40 -13.13 9.32
C GLY A 130 10.51 -12.43 10.34
N LEU A 131 9.19 -12.53 10.14
CA LEU A 131 8.19 -12.01 11.06
C LEU A 131 7.79 -13.03 12.15
N GLY A 132 8.15 -14.31 12.00
CA GLY A 132 7.72 -15.35 12.94
C GLY A 132 6.19 -15.38 13.05
N ASP A 133 5.67 -15.42 14.28
CA ASP A 133 4.24 -15.47 14.59
C ASP A 133 3.65 -14.11 15.01
N VAL A 134 4.43 -13.02 14.94
CA VAL A 134 4.02 -11.71 15.51
C VAL A 134 2.74 -11.17 14.89
N LEU A 135 2.48 -11.46 13.60
CA LEU A 135 1.26 -11.03 12.92
C LEU A 135 0.00 -11.62 13.58
N LEU A 136 0.05 -12.82 14.17
CA LEU A 136 -1.12 -13.45 14.81
C LEU A 136 -1.68 -12.65 16.00
N HIS A 137 -0.88 -11.74 16.56
CA HIS A 137 -1.24 -10.86 17.66
C HIS A 137 -1.95 -9.57 17.19
N LEU A 138 -1.82 -9.21 15.91
CA LEU A 138 -2.32 -7.96 15.33
C LEU A 138 -3.76 -8.10 14.81
N ARG A 139 -4.67 -8.63 15.62
CA ARG A 139 -6.05 -8.99 15.19
C ARG A 139 -6.93 -7.80 14.80
N ASN A 140 -6.49 -6.58 15.09
CA ASN A 140 -7.17 -5.33 14.73
C ASN A 140 -6.64 -4.69 13.44
N LEU A 141 -5.71 -5.35 12.75
CA LEU A 141 -5.09 -4.78 11.56
C LEU A 141 -6.08 -4.65 10.40
N GLU A 142 -6.17 -3.44 9.86
CA GLU A 142 -7.05 -3.08 8.74
C GLU A 142 -6.24 -2.79 7.47
N GLU A 143 -5.01 -2.29 7.62
CA GLU A 143 -4.12 -1.95 6.51
C GLU A 143 -2.73 -2.55 6.71
N ILE A 144 -2.21 -3.19 5.67
CA ILE A 144 -0.86 -3.74 5.69
C ILE A 144 -0.13 -3.55 4.37
N PHE A 145 1.12 -3.08 4.48
CA PHE A 145 2.07 -3.03 3.38
C PHE A 145 3.33 -3.80 3.78
N LEU A 146 3.70 -4.81 2.98
CA LEU A 146 4.94 -5.56 3.14
C LEU A 146 5.77 -5.50 1.85
N ASP A 147 6.88 -4.80 1.91
CA ASP A 147 7.89 -4.78 0.86
C ASP A 147 8.85 -5.96 1.05
N HIS A 148 8.51 -7.07 0.40
CA HIS A 148 9.12 -8.41 0.40
C HIS A 148 8.39 -9.41 1.29
N TRP A 149 8.15 -10.59 0.73
CA TRP A 149 7.63 -11.74 1.44
C TRP A 149 8.75 -12.45 2.20
N VAL A 150 8.55 -12.68 3.49
CA VAL A 150 9.53 -13.30 4.39
C VAL A 150 8.88 -14.44 5.17
N GLN A 151 9.68 -15.27 5.83
CA GLN A 151 9.17 -16.32 6.73
C GLN A 151 8.25 -15.71 7.81
N GLY A 152 7.09 -16.32 8.05
CA GLY A 152 6.09 -15.84 9.00
C GLY A 152 5.10 -14.83 8.41
N ALA A 153 5.33 -14.32 7.20
CA ALA A 153 4.38 -13.42 6.54
C ALA A 153 3.06 -14.12 6.19
N GLU A 154 3.06 -15.44 6.04
CA GLU A 154 1.87 -16.28 5.83
C GLU A 154 0.82 -16.14 6.95
N ASN A 155 1.23 -15.74 8.16
CA ASN A 155 0.32 -15.47 9.26
C ASN A 155 -0.64 -14.29 8.99
N ILE A 156 -0.39 -13.49 7.95
CA ILE A 156 -1.32 -12.46 7.46
C ILE A 156 -2.70 -13.05 7.10
N PHE A 157 -2.77 -14.32 6.68
CA PHE A 157 -4.03 -14.95 6.28
C PHE A 157 -5.02 -15.10 7.45
N GLU A 158 -4.53 -15.11 8.69
CA GLU A 158 -5.36 -15.16 9.90
C GLU A 158 -6.01 -13.80 10.26
N LEU A 159 -5.63 -12.71 9.57
CA LEU A 159 -6.09 -11.35 9.87
C LEU A 159 -7.39 -10.99 9.14
N LYS A 160 -8.52 -11.21 9.82
CA LYS A 160 -9.86 -11.13 9.23
C LYS A 160 -10.41 -9.71 9.01
N LYS A 161 -9.79 -8.68 9.60
CA LYS A 161 -10.23 -7.27 9.50
C LYS A 161 -9.52 -6.48 8.40
N LEU A 162 -8.70 -7.13 7.58
CA LEU A 162 -7.94 -6.48 6.52
C LEU A 162 -8.87 -5.89 5.45
N LYS A 163 -8.65 -4.61 5.16
CA LYS A 163 -9.36 -3.81 4.15
C LYS A 163 -8.43 -3.42 3.01
N ASN A 164 -7.19 -3.04 3.33
CA ASN A 164 -6.21 -2.53 2.38
C ASN A 164 -4.90 -3.31 2.50
N VAL A 165 -4.58 -4.11 1.48
CA VAL A 165 -3.43 -5.02 1.50
C VAL A 165 -2.54 -4.75 0.31
N SER A 166 -1.25 -4.54 0.56
CA SER A 166 -0.24 -4.41 -0.48
C SER A 166 0.95 -5.31 -0.17
N LEU A 167 1.22 -6.27 -1.04
CA LEU A 167 2.23 -7.30 -0.84
C LEU A 167 3.18 -7.36 -2.04
N ARG A 168 4.49 -7.37 -1.75
CA ARG A 168 5.53 -7.50 -2.77
C ARG A 168 6.28 -8.82 -2.64
N GLY A 169 6.57 -9.45 -3.78
CA GLY A 169 7.44 -10.63 -3.84
C GLY A 169 6.84 -11.88 -3.21
N CYS A 170 5.51 -12.01 -3.20
CA CYS A 170 4.78 -13.12 -2.60
C CYS A 170 5.32 -14.50 -3.04
N ALA A 171 5.48 -15.41 -2.09
CA ALA A 171 5.97 -16.77 -2.35
C ALA A 171 4.85 -17.76 -2.71
N PHE A 172 3.58 -17.43 -2.43
CA PHE A 172 2.44 -18.28 -2.72
C PHE A 172 2.01 -18.21 -4.20
N GLU A 173 1.40 -19.31 -4.67
CA GLU A 173 1.01 -19.50 -6.07
C GLU A 173 -0.44 -19.09 -6.36
N ASN A 174 -1.31 -19.13 -5.35
CA ASN A 174 -2.73 -18.75 -5.45
C ASN A 174 -3.17 -17.97 -4.19
N LEU A 175 -4.39 -17.44 -4.23
CA LEU A 175 -4.91 -16.51 -3.21
C LEU A 175 -5.84 -17.19 -2.19
N LYS A 176 -5.84 -18.53 -2.08
CA LYS A 176 -6.76 -19.27 -1.18
C LYS A 176 -6.70 -18.81 0.28
N GLY A 177 -5.52 -18.41 0.77
CA GLY A 177 -5.38 -17.87 2.12
C GLY A 177 -6.12 -16.54 2.36
N MET A 178 -6.58 -15.87 1.30
CA MET A 178 -7.27 -14.58 1.39
C MET A 178 -8.80 -14.74 1.43
N MET A 179 -9.35 -15.94 1.22
CA MET A 179 -10.80 -16.15 1.06
C MET A 179 -11.64 -15.65 2.25
N ASP A 180 -11.06 -15.64 3.46
CA ASP A 180 -11.73 -15.18 4.68
C ASP A 180 -11.61 -13.66 4.95
N TRP A 181 -10.93 -12.89 4.09
CA TRP A 181 -10.83 -11.44 4.20
C TRP A 181 -12.10 -10.75 3.70
N ARG A 182 -13.21 -10.95 4.43
CA ARG A 182 -14.56 -10.47 4.08
C ARG A 182 -14.71 -8.96 4.00
N ASP A 183 -13.76 -8.21 4.59
CA ASP A 183 -13.74 -6.75 4.57
C ASP A 183 -12.75 -6.18 3.53
N LEU A 184 -12.03 -7.03 2.77
CA LEU A 184 -11.01 -6.59 1.83
C LEU A 184 -11.60 -5.76 0.69
N LYS A 185 -11.13 -4.51 0.55
CA LYS A 185 -11.55 -3.60 -0.52
C LYS A 185 -10.46 -3.35 -1.55
N HIS A 186 -9.20 -3.25 -1.11
CA HIS A 186 -8.09 -2.89 -1.98
C HIS A 186 -6.95 -3.88 -1.83
N LEU A 187 -6.55 -4.50 -2.95
CA LEU A 187 -5.43 -5.43 -3.02
C LEU A 187 -4.42 -5.00 -4.07
N TRP A 188 -3.16 -4.86 -3.67
CA TRP A 188 -2.04 -4.68 -4.59
C TRP A 188 -1.04 -5.84 -4.42
N LEU A 189 -0.84 -6.60 -5.49
CA LEU A 189 0.17 -7.64 -5.58
C LEU A 189 1.27 -7.22 -6.55
N HIS A 190 2.51 -7.17 -6.08
CA HIS A 190 3.66 -6.80 -6.89
C HIS A 190 4.70 -7.93 -6.96
N GLY A 191 4.90 -8.52 -8.13
CA GLY A 191 5.87 -9.60 -8.34
C GLY A 191 5.50 -10.89 -7.60
N GLY A 192 6.49 -11.77 -7.42
CA GLY A 192 6.30 -13.04 -6.72
C GLY A 192 5.94 -14.20 -7.65
N LYS A 193 5.43 -15.28 -7.06
CA LYS A 193 5.20 -16.59 -7.70
C LYS A 193 3.72 -16.86 -8.02
N ILE A 194 2.86 -15.86 -7.93
CA ILE A 194 1.42 -16.00 -8.18
C ILE A 194 1.19 -16.47 -9.63
N VAL A 195 0.46 -17.57 -9.79
CA VAL A 195 0.06 -18.14 -11.08
C VAL A 195 -1.45 -18.06 -11.32
N SER A 196 -2.26 -17.95 -10.26
CA SER A 196 -3.73 -17.90 -10.33
C SER A 196 -4.31 -16.92 -9.32
N LEU A 197 -5.43 -16.28 -9.68
CA LEU A 197 -6.22 -15.43 -8.78
C LEU A 197 -7.28 -16.22 -7.99
N THR A 198 -7.29 -17.56 -8.11
CA THR A 198 -8.19 -18.43 -7.33
C THR A 198 -8.05 -18.16 -5.84
N GLY A 199 -9.17 -17.86 -5.18
CA GLY A 199 -9.22 -17.53 -3.75
C GLY A 199 -9.28 -16.03 -3.44
N ILE A 200 -9.29 -15.16 -4.46
CA ILE A 200 -9.54 -13.74 -4.25
C ILE A 200 -10.95 -13.49 -3.65
N PRO A 201 -11.09 -12.60 -2.66
CA PRO A 201 -12.41 -12.22 -2.15
C PRO A 201 -13.27 -11.53 -3.22
N SER A 202 -14.55 -11.91 -3.29
CA SER A 202 -15.50 -11.39 -4.28
C SER A 202 -15.96 -9.96 -4.01
N ASN A 203 -15.79 -9.47 -2.77
CA ASN A 203 -16.16 -8.13 -2.31
C ASN A 203 -15.09 -7.05 -2.59
N ILE A 204 -14.00 -7.43 -3.28
CA ILE A 204 -12.93 -6.51 -3.63
C ILE A 204 -13.41 -5.42 -4.59
N GLU A 205 -12.96 -4.19 -4.36
CA GLU A 205 -13.32 -3.00 -5.15
C GLU A 205 -12.15 -2.52 -6.01
N SER A 206 -10.91 -2.76 -5.59
CA SER A 206 -9.72 -2.41 -6.38
C SER A 206 -8.67 -3.52 -6.33
N LEU A 207 -8.24 -3.95 -7.52
CA LEU A 207 -7.17 -4.91 -7.70
C LEU A 207 -6.06 -4.31 -8.58
N ARG A 208 -4.84 -4.34 -8.05
CA ARG A 208 -3.63 -4.01 -8.81
C ARG A 208 -2.68 -5.21 -8.86
N LEU A 209 -2.32 -5.61 -10.06
CA LEU A 209 -1.31 -6.63 -10.34
C LEU A 209 -0.13 -5.97 -11.04
N THR A 210 1.07 -6.07 -10.46
CA THR A 210 2.25 -5.40 -11.01
C THR A 210 3.41 -6.38 -11.15
N ARG A 211 3.98 -6.50 -12.34
CA ARG A 211 5.22 -7.26 -12.62
C ARG A 211 5.18 -8.70 -12.10
N ILE A 212 4.04 -9.37 -12.16
CA ILE A 212 3.90 -10.78 -11.78
C ILE A 212 4.31 -11.64 -12.99
N PRO A 213 5.46 -12.34 -12.96
CA PRO A 213 6.03 -12.97 -14.15
C PRO A 213 5.35 -14.29 -14.54
N SER A 214 4.58 -14.88 -13.62
CA SER A 214 4.03 -16.24 -13.76
C SER A 214 2.52 -16.29 -14.00
N ILE A 215 1.79 -15.21 -13.71
CA ILE A 215 0.35 -15.13 -13.95
C ILE A 215 0.03 -15.06 -15.44
N ARG A 216 -0.95 -15.86 -15.89
CA ARG A 216 -1.29 -16.01 -17.31
C ARG A 216 -2.73 -15.63 -17.67
N SER A 217 -3.65 -15.71 -16.71
CA SER A 217 -5.04 -15.33 -16.90
C SER A 217 -5.56 -14.53 -15.72
N LEU A 218 -6.72 -13.91 -15.93
CA LEU A 218 -7.50 -13.23 -14.90
C LEU A 218 -8.61 -14.13 -14.33
N ASP A 219 -8.54 -15.44 -14.61
CA ASP A 219 -9.47 -16.42 -14.05
C ASP A 219 -9.41 -16.38 -12.52
N GLY A 220 -10.58 -16.34 -11.90
CA GLY A 220 -10.77 -16.06 -10.48
C GLY A 220 -11.49 -14.74 -10.21
N LEU A 221 -11.53 -13.81 -11.18
CA LEU A 221 -12.28 -12.55 -11.08
C LEU A 221 -13.75 -12.64 -11.49
N SER A 222 -14.20 -13.79 -11.99
CA SER A 222 -15.56 -13.96 -12.53
C SER A 222 -16.68 -13.79 -11.50
N SER A 223 -16.36 -13.82 -10.20
CA SER A 223 -17.28 -13.55 -9.09
C SER A 223 -17.10 -12.16 -8.45
N CYS A 224 -16.15 -11.35 -8.93
CA CYS A 224 -15.83 -10.03 -8.39
C CYS A 224 -16.77 -8.94 -8.96
N PHE A 225 -18.09 -9.09 -8.76
CA PHE A 225 -19.09 -8.14 -9.27
C PHE A 225 -18.94 -6.72 -8.71
N SER A 226 -18.25 -6.55 -7.57
CA SER A 226 -17.99 -5.26 -6.92
C SER A 226 -16.70 -4.57 -7.38
N LEU A 227 -15.93 -5.19 -8.30
CA LEU A 227 -14.65 -4.63 -8.74
C LEU A 227 -14.87 -3.35 -9.55
N LEU A 228 -14.33 -2.23 -9.05
CA LEU A 228 -14.45 -0.88 -9.63
C LEU A 228 -13.17 -0.47 -10.39
N ASP A 229 -11.99 -0.84 -9.89
CA ASP A 229 -10.68 -0.49 -10.46
C ASP A 229 -9.82 -1.74 -10.64
N LEU A 230 -9.50 -2.08 -11.89
CA LEU A 230 -8.57 -3.14 -12.24
C LEU A 230 -7.36 -2.56 -12.96
N ARG A 231 -6.18 -2.79 -12.38
CA ARG A 231 -4.91 -2.42 -13.01
C ARG A 231 -3.99 -3.61 -13.14
N VAL A 232 -3.56 -3.88 -14.36
CA VAL A 232 -2.63 -4.94 -14.70
C VAL A 232 -1.44 -4.30 -15.40
N ASP A 233 -0.30 -4.26 -14.71
CA ASP A 233 0.93 -3.63 -15.18
C ASP A 233 2.05 -4.67 -15.30
N SER A 234 2.65 -4.75 -16.49
CA SER A 234 3.86 -5.51 -16.76
C SER A 234 3.76 -7.00 -16.41
N CYS A 235 2.53 -7.53 -16.40
CA CYS A 235 2.23 -8.96 -16.25
C CYS A 235 2.26 -9.63 -17.63
N LYS A 236 3.47 -9.72 -18.20
CA LYS A 236 3.71 -9.98 -19.64
C LYS A 236 3.15 -11.29 -20.20
N LYS A 237 2.75 -12.24 -19.36
CA LYS A 237 2.15 -13.52 -19.79
C LYS A 237 0.62 -13.49 -19.84
N ILE A 238 -0.01 -12.41 -19.39
CA ILE A 238 -1.44 -12.18 -19.61
C ILE A 238 -1.61 -11.71 -21.06
N ILE A 239 -2.27 -12.56 -21.86
CA ILE A 239 -2.53 -12.33 -23.29
C ILE A 239 -4.01 -12.10 -23.61
N SER A 240 -4.88 -12.32 -22.63
CA SER A 240 -6.32 -12.12 -22.74
C SER A 240 -6.86 -11.52 -21.45
N LEU A 241 -7.96 -10.79 -21.56
CA LEU A 241 -8.73 -10.25 -20.44
C LEU A 241 -9.81 -11.22 -19.95
N ASN A 242 -9.89 -12.45 -20.48
CA ASN A 242 -10.85 -13.45 -20.03
C ASN A 242 -10.79 -13.62 -18.51
N GLY A 243 -11.96 -13.72 -17.88
CA GLY A 243 -12.16 -13.77 -16.44
C GLY A 243 -12.79 -12.50 -15.85
N ILE A 244 -12.82 -11.38 -16.59
CA ILE A 244 -13.38 -10.09 -16.11
C ILE A 244 -14.75 -9.75 -16.69
N GLU A 245 -15.33 -10.59 -17.54
CA GLU A 245 -16.59 -10.34 -18.27
C GLU A 245 -17.76 -10.03 -17.33
N ASN A 246 -17.71 -10.55 -16.11
CA ASN A 246 -18.71 -10.38 -15.06
C ASN A 246 -18.40 -9.25 -14.06
N CYS A 247 -17.28 -8.54 -14.22
CA CYS A 247 -16.93 -7.38 -13.40
C CYS A 247 -17.77 -6.15 -13.81
N ILE A 248 -19.10 -6.25 -13.74
CA ILE A 248 -20.05 -5.28 -14.29
C ILE A 248 -19.99 -3.90 -13.62
N ALA A 249 -19.38 -3.80 -12.44
CA ALA A 249 -19.13 -2.54 -11.74
C ALA A 249 -17.88 -1.80 -12.22
N LEU A 250 -17.04 -2.43 -13.06
CA LEU A 250 -15.73 -1.93 -13.43
C LEU A 250 -15.83 -0.57 -14.13
N ASN A 251 -15.19 0.43 -13.54
CA ASN A 251 -15.15 1.81 -13.99
C ASN A 251 -13.77 2.16 -14.56
N ILE A 252 -12.70 1.66 -13.92
CA ILE A 252 -11.32 1.93 -14.31
C ILE A 252 -10.66 0.62 -14.75
N LEU A 253 -10.12 0.61 -15.97
CA LEU A 253 -9.30 -0.47 -16.50
C LEU A 253 -7.96 0.08 -17.00
N SER A 254 -6.87 -0.35 -16.37
CA SER A 254 -5.50 0.01 -16.77
C SER A 254 -4.70 -1.23 -17.16
N MET A 255 -4.15 -1.24 -18.37
CA MET A 255 -3.43 -2.36 -19.00
C MET A 255 -2.09 -1.90 -19.53
N ILE A 256 -1.04 -1.98 -18.72
CA ILE A 256 0.27 -1.40 -19.04
C ILE A 256 1.28 -2.51 -19.34
N GLY A 257 2.04 -2.38 -20.43
CA GLY A 257 3.06 -3.34 -20.82
C GLY A 257 2.55 -4.76 -21.12
N LEU A 258 1.32 -4.90 -21.65
CA LEU A 258 0.70 -6.19 -21.98
C LEU A 258 0.71 -6.50 -23.49
N LYS A 259 0.53 -7.76 -23.87
CA LYS A 259 0.37 -8.16 -25.28
C LYS A 259 -0.95 -8.91 -25.42
N LEU A 260 -2.02 -8.15 -25.59
CA LEU A 260 -3.37 -8.67 -25.62
C LEU A 260 -3.76 -9.09 -27.04
N GLU A 261 -4.52 -10.16 -27.17
CA GLU A 261 -5.10 -10.56 -28.45
C GLU A 261 -6.29 -9.68 -28.81
N SER A 262 -7.16 -9.37 -27.85
CA SER A 262 -8.43 -8.69 -28.08
C SER A 262 -8.94 -7.94 -26.84
N LEU A 263 -9.89 -7.01 -27.06
CA LEU A 263 -10.70 -6.35 -26.03
C LEU A 263 -12.13 -6.91 -25.94
N GLU A 264 -12.47 -8.00 -26.63
CA GLU A 264 -13.80 -8.61 -26.56
C GLU A 264 -14.34 -8.84 -25.13
N PRO A 265 -13.52 -9.28 -24.14
CA PRO A 265 -14.02 -9.53 -22.78
C PRO A 265 -14.62 -8.29 -22.08
N ILE A 266 -14.30 -7.08 -22.54
CA ILE A 266 -14.85 -5.84 -21.94
C ILE A 266 -16.10 -5.31 -22.65
N ARG A 267 -16.59 -5.97 -23.71
CA ARG A 267 -17.71 -5.49 -24.55
C ARG A 267 -18.97 -5.14 -23.77
N ASN A 268 -19.25 -5.89 -22.71
CA ASN A 268 -20.45 -5.73 -21.88
C ASN A 268 -20.22 -4.93 -20.59
N LEU A 269 -18.99 -4.43 -20.35
CA LEU A 269 -18.67 -3.64 -19.15
C LEU A 269 -19.08 -2.18 -19.34
N LYS A 270 -20.40 -1.94 -19.36
CA LYS A 270 -21.00 -0.64 -19.71
C LYS A 270 -20.72 0.49 -18.72
N ARG A 271 -20.11 0.18 -17.56
CA ARG A 271 -19.71 1.16 -16.53
C ARG A 271 -18.28 1.68 -16.67
N LEU A 272 -17.52 1.19 -17.66
CA LEU A 272 -16.16 1.66 -17.91
C LEU A 272 -16.18 3.13 -18.32
N GLU A 273 -15.50 3.96 -17.53
CA GLU A 273 -15.32 5.39 -17.75
C GLU A 273 -13.88 5.73 -18.13
N TYR A 274 -12.92 4.97 -17.60
CA TYR A 274 -11.49 5.21 -17.79
C TYR A 274 -10.79 3.95 -18.30
N VAL A 275 -10.29 4.00 -19.53
CA VAL A 275 -9.50 2.92 -20.12
C VAL A 275 -8.10 3.44 -20.44
N VAL A 276 -7.09 2.75 -19.93
CA VAL A 276 -5.69 3.07 -20.18
C VAL A 276 -4.99 1.83 -20.72
N PHE A 277 -4.37 1.94 -21.89
CA PHE A 277 -3.33 1.02 -22.31
C PHE A 277 -2.13 1.79 -22.85
N ALA A 278 -0.94 1.54 -22.29
CA ALA A 278 0.28 2.27 -22.60
C ALA A 278 1.53 1.44 -22.23
N GLY A 279 2.72 2.04 -22.28
CA GLY A 279 3.95 1.38 -21.80
C GLY A 279 4.33 0.15 -22.62
N GLY A 280 4.11 0.21 -23.94
CA GLY A 280 4.37 -0.91 -24.85
C GLY A 280 3.23 -1.92 -24.94
N THR A 281 2.03 -1.61 -24.41
CA THR A 281 0.85 -2.46 -24.61
C THR A 281 0.48 -2.56 -26.08
N ARG A 282 0.20 -3.77 -26.56
CA ARG A 282 -0.28 -4.04 -27.92
C ARG A 282 -1.56 -4.85 -27.87
N ILE A 283 -2.49 -4.56 -28.76
CA ILE A 283 -3.72 -5.31 -28.98
C ILE A 283 -3.71 -5.76 -30.44
N SER A 284 -3.74 -7.07 -30.69
CA SER A 284 -3.61 -7.62 -32.05
C SER A 284 -4.85 -7.40 -32.90
N ASN A 285 -6.04 -7.55 -32.30
CA ASN A 285 -7.31 -7.37 -32.98
C ASN A 285 -7.77 -5.90 -33.01
N ARG A 286 -8.89 -5.65 -33.68
CA ARG A 286 -9.56 -4.36 -33.65
C ARG A 286 -9.99 -3.98 -32.23
N VAL A 287 -10.05 -2.68 -32.00
CA VAL A 287 -10.41 -2.06 -30.71
C VAL A 287 -11.77 -1.36 -30.78
N ASP A 288 -12.61 -1.77 -31.73
CA ASP A 288 -13.96 -1.24 -31.96
C ASP A 288 -14.92 -1.46 -30.79
N VAL A 289 -14.58 -2.38 -29.89
CA VAL A 289 -15.23 -2.52 -28.59
C VAL A 289 -15.26 -1.20 -27.83
N LEU A 290 -14.19 -0.39 -27.89
CA LEU A 290 -14.08 0.88 -27.19
C LEU A 290 -15.10 1.91 -27.66
N TYR A 291 -15.44 1.91 -28.95
CA TYR A 291 -16.43 2.83 -29.52
C TYR A 291 -17.84 2.58 -28.99
N ASN A 292 -18.10 1.37 -28.50
CA ASN A 292 -19.41 0.91 -28.02
C ASN A 292 -19.55 0.94 -26.49
N LEU A 293 -18.62 1.59 -25.79
CA LEU A 293 -18.67 1.81 -24.34
C LEU A 293 -19.41 3.12 -24.05
N PRO A 294 -20.65 3.08 -23.51
CA PRO A 294 -21.53 4.24 -23.46
C PRO A 294 -21.11 5.31 -22.45
N LEU A 295 -20.30 4.95 -21.45
CA LEU A 295 -19.85 5.85 -20.39
C LEU A 295 -18.36 6.20 -20.49
N LEU A 296 -17.68 5.85 -21.59
CA LEU A 296 -16.25 6.10 -21.73
C LEU A 296 -15.97 7.62 -21.75
N ARG A 297 -15.26 8.11 -20.73
CA ARG A 297 -14.91 9.52 -20.55
C ARG A 297 -13.47 9.80 -20.93
N GLU A 298 -12.57 8.90 -20.60
CA GLU A 298 -11.15 9.07 -20.88
C GLU A 298 -10.53 7.77 -21.42
N LEU A 299 -9.84 7.91 -22.54
CA LEU A 299 -9.04 6.86 -23.14
C LEU A 299 -7.59 7.34 -23.27
N ILE A 300 -6.66 6.62 -22.67
CA ILE A 300 -5.22 6.77 -22.94
C ILE A 300 -4.75 5.55 -23.72
N ALA A 301 -4.26 5.75 -24.93
CA ALA A 301 -3.85 4.69 -25.85
C ALA A 301 -2.51 5.00 -26.52
N PRO A 302 -1.70 4.00 -26.92
CA PRO A 302 -0.47 4.25 -27.64
C PRO A 302 -0.77 4.64 -29.09
N LYS A 303 0.14 5.38 -29.72
CA LYS A 303 0.00 5.81 -31.13
C LYS A 303 -0.23 4.66 -32.10
N GLN A 304 0.29 3.46 -31.81
CA GLN A 304 0.15 2.29 -32.67
C GLN A 304 -1.22 1.59 -32.56
N ALA A 305 -2.16 2.13 -31.78
CA ALA A 305 -3.51 1.55 -31.65
C ALA A 305 -4.43 1.83 -32.85
N HIS A 306 -4.03 2.70 -33.78
CA HIS A 306 -4.77 3.01 -35.02
C HIS A 306 -6.26 3.31 -34.79
N LEU A 307 -6.56 4.12 -33.76
CA LEU A 307 -7.92 4.48 -33.37
C LEU A 307 -8.60 5.36 -34.44
N ASP A 308 -9.86 5.05 -34.74
CA ASP A 308 -10.74 5.97 -35.46
C ASP A 308 -11.40 6.91 -34.45
N LEU A 309 -10.85 8.11 -34.32
CA LEU A 309 -11.30 9.09 -33.35
C LEU A 309 -12.74 9.58 -33.60
N SER A 310 -13.27 9.40 -34.82
CA SER A 310 -14.63 9.81 -35.18
C SER A 310 -15.72 8.90 -34.59
N GLN A 311 -15.35 7.72 -34.13
CA GLN A 311 -16.28 6.70 -33.62
C GLN A 311 -16.52 6.80 -32.11
N PHE A 312 -15.79 7.64 -31.38
CA PHE A 312 -15.94 7.74 -29.93
C PHE A 312 -17.18 8.55 -29.53
N PRO A 313 -17.80 8.22 -28.37
CA PRO A 313 -18.90 9.00 -27.82
C PRO A 313 -18.52 10.47 -27.62
N GLU A 314 -19.50 11.36 -27.78
CA GLU A 314 -19.33 12.79 -27.52
C GLU A 314 -18.87 13.02 -26.06
N GLY A 315 -17.86 13.88 -25.88
CA GLY A 315 -17.27 14.15 -24.57
C GLY A 315 -16.17 13.16 -24.11
N CYS A 316 -15.91 12.10 -24.87
CA CYS A 316 -14.78 11.20 -24.60
C CYS A 316 -13.44 11.89 -24.94
N SER A 317 -12.60 12.11 -23.93
CA SER A 317 -11.23 12.61 -24.09
C SER A 317 -10.27 11.48 -24.45
N VAL A 318 -9.79 11.47 -25.70
CA VAL A 318 -8.78 10.50 -26.16
C VAL A 318 -7.39 11.13 -26.16
N ARG A 319 -6.48 10.60 -25.33
CA ARG A 319 -5.07 10.98 -25.29
C ARG A 319 -4.21 9.88 -25.90
N VAL A 320 -3.55 10.22 -27.01
CA VAL A 320 -2.58 9.33 -27.64
C VAL A 320 -1.19 9.58 -27.04
N VAL A 321 -0.55 8.53 -26.56
CA VAL A 321 0.81 8.57 -25.97
C VAL A 321 1.82 7.82 -26.84
N ASN A 322 3.10 8.19 -26.69
CA ASN A 322 4.22 7.51 -27.35
C ASN A 322 4.63 6.25 -26.61
#